data_AF-A0AAU9TVR4-F1
#
_entry.id   AF-A0AAU9TVR4-F1
#
_cell.length_a   1.000
_cell.length_b   1.000
_cell.length_c   1.000
_cell.angle_alpha   90.00
_cell.angle_beta   90.00
_cell.angle_gamma   90.00
#
_symmetry.space_group_name_H-M   'P 1'
#
loop_
_entity.id
_entity.type
_entity.pdbx_description
1 polymer ?
#
loop_
_entity_poly.entity_id
_entity_poly.type
_entity_poly.pdbx_seq_one_letter_code
_entity_poly.pdbx_strand_id
1 'polypeptide(L)'
;MKCSGCLKFLKESNSITCSIAACEKSFCGLCIPLASLSVDKRKLWKCPDCCATQTKGGNNSFTPNRYVEENITLRKKTDNINCDTYTNNEVKELLDEVRLLTKEISSLRTKLEVATASLNNCQLRLDELGTSIATNDNRIKYLESRDTEIKILERKVSDLQKNLNEQKQQQLSNELEIAGVPENKNENLLHLSLLAARKIGVDLEDRDIDWVARAGPIA
;
A
#
# COMPACT_ATOMS: atom_id res chain seq x y z
N MET A 1 27.57 5.44 -20.17
CA MET A 1 26.95 5.08 -21.47
C MET A 1 25.51 5.57 -21.54
N LYS A 2 25.03 6.05 -22.72
CA LYS A 2 23.64 6.49 -22.95
C LYS A 2 22.87 5.43 -23.73
N CYS A 3 21.56 5.33 -23.50
CA CYS A 3 20.67 4.45 -24.24
C CYS A 3 20.55 4.93 -25.69
N SER A 4 20.80 4.07 -26.68
CA SER A 4 20.64 4.40 -28.11
C SER A 4 19.18 4.57 -28.53
N GLY A 5 18.20 4.16 -27.72
CA GLY A 5 16.77 4.35 -27.98
C GLY A 5 16.20 5.64 -27.39
N CYS A 6 16.44 5.92 -26.09
CA CYS A 6 15.85 7.05 -25.39
C CYS A 6 16.85 8.14 -24.96
N LEU A 7 18.13 7.98 -25.29
CA LEU A 7 19.24 8.91 -25.02
C LEU A 7 19.50 9.22 -23.52
N LYS A 8 18.81 8.55 -22.59
CA LYS A 8 19.03 8.66 -21.14
C LYS A 8 20.28 7.91 -20.69
N PHE A 9 20.88 8.34 -19.58
CA PHE A 9 22.03 7.66 -18.96
C PHE A 9 21.64 6.28 -18.41
N LEU A 10 22.48 5.27 -18.67
CA LEU A 10 22.25 3.89 -18.25
C LEU A 10 22.84 3.62 -16.87
N LYS A 11 22.08 2.92 -16.02
CA LYS A 11 22.61 2.24 -14.83
C LYS A 11 23.02 0.82 -15.24
N GLU A 12 24.23 0.41 -14.87
CA GLU A 12 24.86 -0.85 -15.34
C GLU A 12 24.00 -2.10 -15.12
N SER A 13 23.22 -2.13 -14.05
CA SER A 13 22.38 -3.28 -13.67
C SER A 13 21.16 -3.53 -14.56
N ASN A 14 20.76 -2.60 -15.44
CA ASN A 14 19.54 -2.73 -16.25
C ASN A 14 19.72 -2.27 -17.70
N SER A 15 20.82 -2.69 -18.31
CA SER A 15 21.14 -2.40 -19.70
C SER A 15 21.53 -3.66 -20.48
N ILE A 16 21.37 -3.60 -21.80
CA ILE A 16 21.82 -4.65 -22.73
C ILE A 16 22.59 -4.02 -23.88
N THR A 17 23.68 -4.68 -24.28
CA THR A 17 24.52 -4.31 -25.41
C THR A 17 24.23 -5.22 -26.60
N CYS A 18 24.24 -4.65 -27.81
CA CYS A 18 24.13 -5.46 -29.03
C CYS A 18 25.29 -6.45 -29.13
N SER A 19 25.01 -7.71 -29.47
CA SER A 19 26.01 -8.78 -29.63
C SER A 19 26.91 -8.63 -30.86
N ILE A 20 26.55 -7.76 -31.80
CA ILE A 20 27.40 -7.44 -32.95
C ILE A 20 28.53 -6.52 -32.49
N ALA A 21 29.77 -7.02 -32.53
CA ALA A 21 30.97 -6.31 -32.09
C ALA A 21 31.13 -4.91 -32.72
N ALA A 22 30.73 -4.74 -33.98
CA ALA A 22 30.84 -3.46 -34.70
C ALA A 22 29.76 -2.42 -34.33
N CYS A 23 28.75 -2.77 -33.53
CA CYS A 23 27.62 -1.89 -33.23
C CYS A 23 27.81 -1.10 -31.93
N GLU A 24 28.29 -1.76 -30.87
CA GLU A 24 28.52 -1.20 -29.51
C GLU A 24 27.31 -0.45 -28.88
N LYS A 25 26.13 -0.46 -29.53
CA LYS A 25 24.93 0.22 -29.04
C LYS A 25 24.37 -0.46 -27.80
N SER A 26 23.94 0.37 -26.85
CA SER A 26 23.44 -0.05 -25.54
C SER A 26 22.03 0.48 -25.31
N PHE A 27 21.18 -0.31 -24.68
CA PHE A 27 19.76 0.00 -24.50
C PHE A 27 19.34 -0.24 -23.04
N CYS A 28 18.41 0.58 -22.53
CA CYS A 28 17.87 0.42 -21.18
C CYS A 28 16.73 -0.61 -21.15
N GLY A 29 16.49 -1.19 -19.98
CA GLY A 29 15.36 -2.09 -19.73
C GLY A 29 13.96 -1.48 -19.89
N LEU A 30 13.84 -0.18 -20.16
CA LEU A 30 12.57 0.47 -20.54
C LEU A 30 12.37 0.50 -22.06
N CYS A 31 13.45 0.61 -22.84
CA CYS A 31 13.39 0.56 -24.30
C CYS A 31 13.28 -0.87 -24.82
N ILE A 32 13.71 -1.85 -24.03
CA ILE A 32 13.62 -3.27 -24.34
C ILE A 32 13.13 -4.00 -23.09
N PRO A 33 12.08 -4.83 -23.18
CA PRO A 33 11.59 -5.61 -22.04
C PRO A 33 12.59 -6.72 -21.69
N LEU A 34 13.66 -6.38 -20.96
CA LEU A 34 14.70 -7.35 -20.58
C LEU A 34 14.14 -8.53 -19.78
N ALA A 35 13.11 -8.29 -18.96
CA ALA A 35 12.45 -9.32 -18.15
C ALA A 35 11.89 -10.50 -18.97
N SER A 36 11.56 -10.31 -20.26
CA SER A 36 11.04 -11.38 -21.13
C SER A 36 12.14 -12.17 -21.85
N LEU A 37 13.40 -11.76 -21.75
CA LEU A 37 14.55 -12.41 -22.39
C LEU A 37 15.28 -13.32 -21.39
N SER A 38 15.39 -14.61 -21.73
CA SER A 38 16.23 -15.57 -21.01
C SER A 38 17.71 -15.16 -21.06
N VAL A 39 18.51 -15.63 -20.09
CA VAL A 39 19.93 -15.28 -19.96
C VAL A 39 20.72 -15.58 -21.23
N ASP A 40 20.44 -16.70 -21.91
CA ASP A 40 21.12 -17.08 -23.15
C ASP A 40 20.72 -16.17 -24.33
N LYS A 41 19.44 -15.79 -24.41
CA LYS A 41 18.96 -14.86 -25.44
C LYS A 41 19.52 -13.46 -25.26
N ARG A 42 19.85 -13.05 -24.02
CA ARG A 42 20.50 -11.75 -23.75
C ARG A 42 21.91 -11.68 -24.31
N LYS A 43 22.68 -12.79 -24.27
CA LYS A 43 24.03 -12.84 -24.84
C LYS A 43 24.04 -12.78 -26.37
N LEU A 44 23.00 -13.31 -27.01
CA LEU A 44 22.84 -13.33 -28.47
C LEU A 44 21.98 -12.17 -29.01
N TRP A 45 21.55 -11.26 -28.14
CA TRP A 45 20.62 -10.21 -28.51
C TRP A 45 21.26 -9.23 -29.50
N LYS A 46 20.53 -8.87 -30.56
CA LYS A 46 20.94 -7.90 -31.57
C LYS A 46 19.99 -6.71 -31.56
N CYS A 47 20.51 -5.51 -31.75
CA CYS A 47 19.66 -4.32 -31.83
C CYS A 47 18.84 -4.31 -33.13
N PRO A 48 17.73 -3.54 -33.18
CA PRO A 48 16.88 -3.45 -34.36
C PRO A 48 17.63 -3.09 -35.64
N ASP A 49 18.58 -2.15 -35.56
CA ASP A 49 19.39 -1.71 -36.70
C ASP A 49 20.26 -2.85 -37.25
N CYS A 50 20.84 -3.65 -36.35
CA CYS A 50 21.64 -4.82 -36.68
C CYS A 50 20.81 -5.99 -37.22
N CYS A 51 19.57 -6.15 -36.74
CA CYS A 51 18.65 -7.14 -37.29
C CYS A 51 18.19 -6.76 -38.70
N ALA A 52 17.96 -5.48 -38.96
CA ALA A 52 17.51 -4.99 -40.27
C ALA A 52 18.61 -5.05 -41.34
N THR A 53 19.87 -4.90 -40.94
CA THR A 53 21.04 -4.94 -41.84
C THR A 53 21.55 -6.34 -42.14
N GLN A 54 21.11 -7.36 -41.39
CA GLN A 54 21.38 -8.74 -41.78
C GLN A 54 20.53 -9.11 -42.99
N THR A 55 21.19 -9.27 -44.14
CA THR A 55 20.61 -10.02 -45.25
C THR A 55 20.16 -11.36 -44.71
N LYS A 56 18.88 -11.71 -44.89
CA LYS A 56 18.37 -13.05 -44.60
C LYS A 56 19.13 -14.02 -45.51
N GLY A 57 20.23 -14.56 -45.02
CA GLY A 57 21.02 -15.60 -45.68
C GLY A 57 20.25 -16.91 -45.67
N GLY A 58 19.17 -16.96 -46.45
CA GLY A 58 18.55 -18.19 -46.90
C GLY A 58 19.21 -18.65 -48.18
N ASN A 59 19.19 -19.95 -48.43
CA ASN A 59 19.62 -20.52 -49.70
C ASN A 59 18.63 -20.05 -50.79
N ASN A 60 18.95 -18.96 -51.49
CA ASN A 60 18.10 -18.37 -52.55
C ASN A 60 18.11 -19.20 -53.86
N SER A 61 18.48 -20.48 -53.79
CA SER A 61 18.54 -21.41 -54.92
C SER A 61 17.18 -21.66 -55.60
N PHE A 62 16.08 -21.24 -54.98
CA PHE A 62 14.71 -21.39 -55.47
C PHE A 62 13.97 -20.07 -55.70
N THR A 63 14.67 -18.93 -55.70
CA THR A 63 14.07 -17.66 -56.12
C THR A 63 14.19 -17.56 -57.64
N PRO A 64 13.09 -17.61 -58.44
CA PRO A 64 13.19 -17.58 -59.89
C PRO A 64 13.81 -16.27 -60.33
N ASN A 65 14.95 -16.35 -61.01
CA ASN A 65 15.63 -15.20 -61.58
C ASN A 65 14.72 -14.58 -62.66
N ARG A 66 14.08 -13.45 -62.38
CA ARG A 66 13.37 -12.69 -63.43
C ARG A 66 14.43 -12.03 -64.29
N TYR A 67 14.82 -12.73 -65.34
CA TYR A 67 15.55 -12.15 -66.45
C TYR A 67 14.64 -11.10 -67.09
N VAL A 68 15.03 -9.83 -66.97
CA VAL A 68 14.42 -8.74 -67.72
C VAL A 68 15.21 -8.64 -69.01
N GLU A 69 14.60 -9.05 -70.12
CA GLU A 69 15.02 -8.59 -71.44
C GLU A 69 13.83 -7.95 -72.14
N GLU A 70 14.07 -6.70 -72.55
CA GLU A 70 13.25 -5.92 -73.44
C GLU A 70 13.24 -6.55 -74.83
N ASN A 71 12.07 -6.55 -75.46
CA ASN A 71 11.83 -6.93 -76.86
C ASN A 71 11.88 -8.44 -77.17
N ILE A 72 10.71 -9.07 -77.28
CA ILE A 72 10.21 -9.71 -78.51
C ILE A 72 8.89 -10.47 -78.20
N THR A 73 7.89 -10.21 -79.03
CA THR A 73 6.55 -10.80 -79.06
C THR A 73 6.55 -12.18 -79.71
N LEU A 74 5.94 -13.21 -79.09
CA LEU A 74 5.29 -14.29 -79.85
C LEU A 74 4.05 -14.84 -79.11
N ARG A 75 2.92 -14.63 -79.76
CA ARG A 75 1.58 -15.14 -79.44
C ARG A 75 1.53 -16.64 -79.74
N LYS A 76 1.37 -17.49 -78.73
CA LYS A 76 0.89 -18.87 -78.93
C LYS A 76 -0.53 -18.96 -78.39
N LYS A 77 -1.48 -18.98 -79.32
CA LYS A 77 -2.89 -19.29 -79.07
C LYS A 77 -2.96 -20.78 -78.74
N THR A 78 -3.15 -21.09 -77.47
CA THR A 78 -3.66 -22.39 -77.04
C THR A 78 -5.04 -22.13 -76.46
N ASP A 79 -6.03 -22.46 -77.26
CA ASP A 79 -7.42 -22.61 -76.84
C ASP A 79 -7.47 -23.69 -75.75
N ASN A 80 -7.75 -23.27 -74.52
CA ASN A 80 -8.58 -23.97 -73.53
C ASN A 80 -8.40 -23.27 -72.19
N ILE A 81 -9.32 -22.33 -71.93
CA ILE A 81 -9.71 -21.98 -70.58
C ILE A 81 -10.38 -23.23 -70.01
N ASN A 82 -9.58 -24.13 -69.41
CA ASN A 82 -10.04 -25.05 -68.38
C ASN A 82 -9.55 -24.49 -67.04
N CYS A 83 -10.22 -23.42 -66.63
CA CYS A 83 -10.19 -22.89 -65.29
C CYS A 83 -11.11 -23.78 -64.42
N ASP A 84 -10.74 -25.03 -64.15
CA ASP A 84 -11.53 -25.92 -63.29
C ASP A 84 -10.68 -27.02 -62.63
N THR A 85 -9.38 -26.77 -62.45
CA THR A 85 -8.48 -27.78 -61.87
C THR A 85 -7.42 -27.19 -60.93
N TYR A 86 -7.76 -26.10 -60.22
CA TYR A 86 -7.31 -25.96 -58.84
C TYR A 86 -8.29 -26.74 -57.98
N THR A 87 -7.78 -27.67 -57.20
CA THR A 87 -8.54 -28.84 -56.78
C THR A 87 -9.72 -28.41 -55.90
N ASN A 88 -10.94 -28.88 -56.21
CA ASN A 88 -12.09 -28.75 -55.32
C ASN A 88 -11.77 -29.21 -53.88
N ASN A 89 -10.74 -30.03 -53.71
CA ASN A 89 -10.20 -30.48 -52.43
C ASN A 89 -9.46 -29.35 -51.67
N GLU A 90 -8.55 -28.60 -52.28
CA GLU A 90 -7.86 -27.45 -51.62
C GLU A 90 -8.85 -26.36 -51.20
N VAL A 91 -9.84 -26.07 -52.05
CA VAL A 91 -10.90 -25.09 -51.72
C VAL A 91 -11.77 -25.60 -50.57
N LYS A 92 -12.04 -26.91 -50.52
CA LYS A 92 -12.80 -27.54 -49.42
C LYS A 92 -12.02 -27.55 -48.11
N GLU A 93 -10.72 -27.84 -48.15
CA GLU A 93 -9.82 -27.78 -46.99
C GLU A 93 -9.74 -26.36 -46.42
N LEU A 94 -9.58 -25.34 -47.28
CA LEU A 94 -9.63 -23.93 -46.89
C LEU A 94 -10.99 -23.54 -46.29
N LEU A 95 -12.11 -24.01 -46.85
CA LEU A 95 -13.44 -23.76 -46.30
C LEU A 95 -13.61 -24.40 -44.92
N ASP A 96 -13.06 -25.58 -44.69
CA ASP A 96 -13.11 -26.26 -43.40
C ASP A 96 -12.20 -25.58 -42.36
N GLU A 97 -11.02 -25.08 -42.77
CA GLU A 97 -10.18 -24.21 -41.92
C GLU A 97 -10.88 -22.90 -41.55
N VAL A 98 -11.52 -22.22 -42.51
CA VAL A 98 -12.29 -20.99 -42.25
C VAL A 98 -13.47 -21.27 -41.32
N ARG A 99 -14.12 -22.43 -41.42
CA ARG A 99 -15.17 -22.88 -40.49
C ARG A 99 -14.62 -23.14 -39.08
N LEU A 100 -13.42 -23.70 -38.98
CA LEU A 100 -12.76 -23.90 -37.69
C LEU A 100 -12.39 -22.56 -37.05
N LEU A 101 -11.80 -21.65 -37.81
CA LEU A 101 -11.46 -20.30 -37.36
C LEU A 101 -12.71 -19.52 -36.92
N THR A 102 -13.83 -19.63 -37.64
CA THR A 102 -15.08 -18.97 -37.22
C THR A 102 -15.62 -19.55 -35.90
N LYS A 103 -15.47 -20.86 -35.66
CA LYS A 103 -15.79 -21.47 -34.36
C LYS A 103 -14.87 -20.97 -33.25
N GLU A 104 -13.57 -20.88 -33.51
CA GLU A 104 -12.59 -20.36 -32.54
C GLU A 104 -12.84 -18.88 -32.22
N ILE A 105 -13.11 -18.05 -33.24
CA ILE A 105 -13.48 -16.64 -33.07
C ILE A 105 -14.76 -16.51 -32.24
N SER A 106 -15.75 -17.37 -32.49
CA SER A 106 -16.99 -17.40 -31.70
C SER A 106 -16.72 -17.79 -30.24
N SER A 107 -15.83 -18.76 -29.99
CA SER A 107 -15.42 -19.15 -28.65
C SER A 107 -14.59 -18.07 -27.94
N LEU A 108 -13.72 -17.37 -28.66
CA LEU A 108 -12.95 -16.25 -28.11
C LEU A 108 -13.87 -15.09 -27.74
N ARG A 109 -14.89 -14.81 -28.57
CA ARG A 109 -15.90 -13.79 -28.28
C ARG A 109 -16.63 -14.09 -26.96
N THR A 110 -17.10 -15.33 -26.75
CA THR A 110 -17.80 -15.68 -25.50
C THR A 110 -16.87 -15.58 -24.29
N LYS A 111 -15.61 -16.01 -24.42
CA LYS A 111 -14.60 -15.85 -23.35
C LYS A 111 -14.33 -14.37 -23.03
N LEU A 112 -14.27 -13.51 -24.05
CA LEU A 112 -14.10 -12.06 -23.87
C LEU A 112 -15.32 -11.42 -23.18
N GLU A 113 -16.53 -11.84 -23.54
CA GLU A 113 -17.76 -11.38 -22.88
C GLU A 113 -17.76 -11.75 -21.38
N VAL A 114 -17.38 -12.99 -21.05
CA VAL A 114 -17.26 -13.45 -19.64
C VAL A 114 -16.16 -12.71 -18.89
N ALA A 115 -15.00 -12.49 -19.52
CA ALA A 115 -13.89 -11.76 -18.92
C ALA A 115 -14.28 -10.30 -18.64
N THR A 116 -14.99 -9.66 -19.57
CA THR A 116 -15.49 -8.28 -19.42
C THR A 116 -16.51 -8.19 -18.28
N ALA A 117 -17.44 -9.15 -18.19
CA ALA A 117 -18.38 -9.23 -17.07
C ALA A 117 -17.67 -9.41 -15.72
N SER A 118 -16.66 -10.28 -15.68
CA SER A 118 -15.85 -10.51 -14.47
C SER A 118 -15.06 -9.27 -14.05
N LEU A 119 -14.52 -8.52 -15.01
CA LEU A 119 -13.82 -7.26 -14.76
C LEU A 119 -14.76 -6.19 -14.18
N ASN A 120 -15.96 -6.04 -14.76
CA ASN A 120 -16.97 -5.12 -14.23
C ASN A 120 -17.37 -5.48 -12.80
N ASN A 121 -17.56 -6.77 -12.51
CA ASN A 121 -17.85 -7.21 -11.15
C ASN A 121 -16.69 -6.95 -10.18
N CYS A 122 -15.45 -7.12 -10.64
CA CYS A 122 -14.26 -6.77 -9.86
C CYS A 122 -14.21 -5.27 -9.54
N GLN A 123 -14.52 -4.43 -10.54
CA GLN A 123 -14.57 -2.99 -10.38
C GLN A 123 -15.60 -2.57 -9.31
N LEU A 124 -16.82 -3.11 -9.37
CA LEU A 124 -17.85 -2.85 -8.35
C LEU A 124 -17.38 -3.22 -6.93
N ARG A 125 -16.70 -4.36 -6.78
CA ARG A 125 -16.15 -4.77 -5.49
C ARG A 125 -15.03 -3.86 -5.01
N LEU A 126 -14.19 -3.37 -5.93
CA LEU A 126 -13.14 -2.40 -5.59
C LEU A 126 -13.73 -1.06 -5.13
N ASP A 127 -14.79 -0.60 -5.79
CA ASP A 127 -15.50 0.62 -5.38
C ASP A 127 -16.14 0.44 -3.99
N GLU A 128 -16.80 -0.69 -3.74
CA GLU A 128 -17.35 -1.02 -2.42
C GLU A 128 -16.26 -1.04 -1.33
N LEU A 129 -15.13 -1.70 -1.60
CA LEU A 129 -13.99 -1.68 -0.69
C LEU A 129 -13.45 -0.27 -0.48
N GLY A 130 -13.39 0.57 -1.52
CA GLY A 130 -13.01 1.98 -1.42
C GLY A 130 -13.94 2.76 -0.48
N THR A 131 -15.25 2.56 -0.59
CA THR A 131 -16.22 3.18 0.34
C THR A 131 -16.06 2.67 1.77
N SER A 132 -15.82 1.36 1.95
CA SER A 132 -15.58 0.76 3.27
C SER A 132 -14.32 1.32 3.92
N ILE A 133 -13.23 1.47 3.17
CA ILE A 133 -11.99 2.10 3.65
C ILE A 133 -12.25 3.55 4.08
N ALA A 134 -12.92 4.34 3.24
CA ALA A 134 -13.22 5.74 3.56
C ALA A 134 -14.08 5.90 4.83
N THR A 135 -15.06 5.01 5.02
CA THR A 135 -15.88 5.00 6.25
C THR A 135 -15.08 4.60 7.47
N ASN A 136 -14.20 3.61 7.36
CA ASN A 136 -13.32 3.21 8.45
C ASN A 136 -12.31 4.29 8.81
N ASP A 137 -11.73 4.99 7.84
CA ASP A 137 -10.82 6.12 8.08
C ASP A 137 -11.51 7.24 8.87
N ASN A 138 -12.77 7.54 8.54
CA ASN A 138 -13.56 8.52 9.30
C ASN A 138 -13.83 8.06 10.74
N ARG A 139 -14.10 6.77 10.94
CA ARG A 139 -14.28 6.19 12.29
C ARG A 139 -12.98 6.22 13.09
N ILE A 140 -11.84 5.93 12.48
CA ILE A 140 -10.53 5.99 13.13
C ILE A 140 -10.24 7.42 13.58
N LYS A 141 -10.40 8.42 12.71
CA LYS A 141 -10.22 9.83 13.07
C LYS A 141 -11.11 10.27 14.23
N TYR A 142 -12.36 9.81 14.25
CA TYR A 142 -13.28 10.09 15.36
C TYR A 142 -12.78 9.47 16.68
N LEU A 143 -12.31 8.22 16.65
CA LEU A 143 -11.77 7.53 17.82
C LEU A 143 -10.48 8.18 18.34
N GLU A 144 -9.58 8.59 17.44
CA GLU A 144 -8.35 9.31 17.80
C GLU A 144 -8.67 10.64 18.49
N SER A 145 -9.64 11.39 17.97
CA SER A 145 -10.12 12.63 18.61
C SER A 145 -10.64 12.36 20.03
N ARG A 146 -11.49 11.33 20.20
CA ARG A 146 -12.00 10.91 21.51
C ARG A 146 -10.89 10.51 22.48
N ASP A 147 -9.86 9.82 22.02
CA ASP A 147 -8.72 9.41 22.86
C ASP A 147 -7.94 10.62 23.39
N THR A 148 -7.78 11.67 22.58
CA THR A 148 -7.17 12.93 23.05
C THR A 148 -8.01 13.62 24.13
N GLU A 149 -9.34 13.63 23.97
CA GLU A 149 -10.26 14.21 24.95
C GLU A 149 -10.23 13.44 26.28
N ILE A 150 -10.20 12.10 26.22
CA ILE A 150 -10.10 11.24 27.40
C ILE A 150 -8.82 11.54 28.17
N LYS A 151 -7.66 11.63 27.51
CA LYS A 151 -6.38 11.98 28.16
C LYS A 151 -6.42 13.35 28.84
N ILE A 152 -7.10 14.33 28.24
CA ILE A 152 -7.28 15.66 28.84
C ILE A 152 -8.16 15.56 30.09
N LEU A 153 -9.25 14.80 30.02
CA LEU A 153 -10.16 14.61 31.14
C LEU A 153 -9.49 13.86 32.30
N GLU A 154 -8.73 12.80 32.01
CA GLU A 154 -7.96 12.06 33.01
C GLU A 154 -6.97 12.97 33.74
N ARG A 155 -6.26 13.83 33.01
CA ARG A 155 -5.35 14.82 33.61
C ARG A 155 -6.11 15.77 34.53
N LYS A 156 -7.25 16.32 34.07
CA LYS A 156 -8.09 17.21 34.90
C LYS A 156 -8.59 16.52 36.16
N VAL A 157 -9.00 15.26 36.08
CA VAL A 157 -9.43 14.48 37.25
C VAL A 157 -8.26 14.31 38.22
N SER A 158 -7.08 13.96 37.72
CA SER A 158 -5.87 13.84 38.55
C SER A 158 -5.51 15.17 39.24
N ASP A 159 -5.57 16.29 38.51
CA ASP A 159 -5.27 17.62 39.06
C ASP A 159 -6.28 18.02 40.12
N LEU A 160 -7.58 17.78 39.88
CA LEU A 160 -8.64 18.04 40.85
C LEU A 160 -8.49 17.19 42.11
N GLN A 161 -8.14 15.91 41.96
CA GLN A 161 -7.87 15.03 43.10
C GLN A 161 -6.68 15.54 43.93
N LYS A 162 -5.61 15.98 43.27
CA LYS A 162 -4.46 16.58 43.94
C LYS A 162 -4.86 17.84 44.72
N ASN A 163 -5.57 18.76 44.08
CA ASN A 163 -6.03 20.00 44.72
C ASN A 163 -6.94 19.71 45.92
N LEU A 164 -7.82 18.72 45.81
CA LEU A 164 -8.71 18.31 46.90
C LEU A 164 -7.93 17.71 48.08
N ASN A 165 -6.89 16.92 47.80
CA ASN A 165 -6.01 16.39 48.84
C ASN A 165 -5.19 17.49 49.51
N GLU A 166 -4.66 18.44 48.75
CA GLU A 166 -3.94 19.60 49.29
C GLU A 166 -4.85 20.46 50.18
N GLN A 167 -6.09 20.71 49.74
CA GLN A 167 -7.07 21.45 50.54
C GLN A 167 -7.41 20.72 51.84
N LYS A 168 -7.61 19.40 51.81
CA LYS A 168 -7.83 18.59 53.02
C LYS A 168 -6.63 18.65 53.95
N GLN A 169 -5.40 18.52 53.43
CA GLN A 169 -4.20 18.60 54.24
C GLN A 169 -4.03 19.99 54.87
N GLN A 170 -4.39 21.05 54.15
CA GLN A 170 -4.39 22.41 54.68
C GLN A 170 -5.43 22.58 55.80
N GLN A 171 -6.61 21.98 55.68
CA GLN A 171 -7.61 21.99 56.76
C GLN A 171 -7.09 21.28 58.01
N LEU A 172 -6.46 20.12 57.84
CA LEU A 172 -5.86 19.36 58.95
C LEU A 172 -4.62 20.04 59.55
N SER A 173 -4.01 21.02 58.88
CA SER A 173 -2.78 21.66 59.39
C SER A 173 -2.99 22.46 60.68
N ASN A 174 -4.24 22.88 60.94
CA ASN A 174 -4.63 23.57 62.17
C ASN A 174 -5.28 22.62 63.20
N GLU A 175 -5.39 21.33 62.89
CA GLU A 175 -5.94 20.33 63.79
C GLU A 175 -4.79 19.63 64.54
N LEU A 176 -4.94 19.47 65.85
CA LEU A 176 -3.97 18.79 66.71
C LEU A 176 -4.66 17.62 67.42
N GLU A 177 -4.09 16.43 67.26
CA GLU A 177 -4.54 15.23 67.96
C GLU A 177 -3.66 14.97 69.19
N ILE A 178 -4.28 14.96 70.38
CA ILE A 178 -3.63 14.60 71.63
C ILE A 178 -4.05 13.18 72.02
N ALA A 179 -3.17 12.21 71.75
CA ALA A 179 -3.42 10.80 72.07
C ALA A 179 -2.99 10.45 73.51
N GLY A 180 -3.60 9.38 74.06
CA GLY A 180 -3.21 8.82 75.37
C GLY A 180 -3.74 9.56 76.60
N VAL A 181 -4.73 10.44 76.43
CA VAL A 181 -5.37 11.14 77.54
C VAL A 181 -6.45 10.24 78.16
N PRO A 182 -6.35 9.87 79.46
CA PRO A 182 -7.36 9.04 80.12
C PRO A 182 -8.73 9.74 80.14
N GLU A 183 -9.81 8.97 80.05
CA GLU A 183 -11.18 9.49 79.99
C GLU A 183 -11.84 9.48 81.37
N ASN A 184 -12.40 10.64 81.77
CA ASN A 184 -13.13 10.77 83.02
C ASN A 184 -14.52 11.40 82.80
N LYS A 185 -15.51 10.97 83.60
CA LYS A 185 -16.82 11.63 83.62
C LYS A 185 -16.66 13.04 84.19
N ASN A 186 -17.09 14.06 83.44
CA ASN A 186 -16.96 15.50 83.77
C ASN A 186 -15.55 16.09 83.65
N GLU A 187 -14.81 15.74 82.59
CA GLU A 187 -13.56 16.41 82.27
C GLU A 187 -13.76 17.75 81.56
N ASN A 188 -12.84 18.69 81.79
CA ASN A 188 -12.74 19.93 81.02
C ASN A 188 -11.61 19.79 79.99
N LEU A 189 -11.99 19.52 78.74
CA LEU A 189 -11.06 19.27 77.65
C LEU A 189 -10.19 20.49 77.29
N LEU A 190 -10.73 21.71 77.43
CA LEU A 190 -9.98 22.95 77.17
C LEU A 190 -8.80 23.06 78.16
N HIS A 191 -9.09 22.89 79.46
CA HIS A 191 -8.07 22.92 80.50
C HIS A 191 -7.02 21.80 80.33
N LEU A 192 -7.44 20.59 79.94
CA LEU A 192 -6.52 19.48 79.65
C LEU A 192 -5.56 19.82 78.50
N SER A 193 -6.06 20.47 77.45
CA SER A 193 -5.27 20.87 76.29
C SER A 193 -4.21 21.93 76.66
N LEU A 194 -4.59 22.94 77.45
CA LEU A 194 -3.65 23.95 77.96
C LEU A 194 -2.59 23.34 78.87
N LEU A 195 -2.98 22.40 79.74
CA LEU A 195 -2.04 21.71 80.63
C LEU A 195 -1.04 20.87 79.82
N ALA A 196 -1.51 20.17 78.78
CA ALA A 196 -0.66 19.40 77.88
C ALA A 196 0.35 20.32 77.17
N ALA A 197 -0.10 21.43 76.59
CA ALA A 197 0.74 22.43 75.93
C ALA A 197 1.84 22.97 76.88
N ARG A 198 1.45 23.36 78.10
CA ARG A 198 2.38 23.84 79.12
C ARG A 198 3.41 22.79 79.52
N LYS A 199 3.04 21.50 79.54
CA LYS A 199 3.95 20.39 79.87
C LYS A 199 4.99 20.12 78.78
N ILE A 200 4.65 20.36 77.51
CA ILE A 200 5.58 20.24 76.38
C ILE A 200 6.36 21.53 76.09
N GLY A 201 6.10 22.60 76.86
CA GLY A 201 6.79 23.89 76.73
C GLY A 201 6.24 24.78 75.61
N VAL A 202 5.01 24.54 75.18
CA VAL A 202 4.30 25.38 74.20
C VAL A 202 3.42 26.38 74.95
N ASP A 203 3.53 27.65 74.57
CA ASP A 203 2.66 28.71 75.08
C ASP A 203 1.37 28.71 74.24
N LEU A 204 0.26 28.33 74.87
CA LEU A 204 -1.06 28.21 74.26
C LEU A 204 -2.07 28.89 75.18
N GLU A 205 -2.88 29.78 74.62
CA GLU A 205 -3.93 30.50 75.33
C GLU A 205 -5.33 30.03 74.90
N ASP A 206 -6.35 30.31 75.71
CA ASP A 206 -7.75 29.95 75.42
C ASP A 206 -8.25 30.52 74.08
N ARG A 207 -7.73 31.68 73.66
CA ARG A 207 -8.07 32.32 72.38
C ARG A 207 -7.47 31.63 71.15
N ASP A 208 -6.47 30.78 71.35
CA ASP A 208 -5.80 30.05 70.28
C ASP A 208 -6.54 28.74 69.94
N ILE A 209 -7.49 28.34 70.78
CA ILE A 209 -8.27 27.12 70.64
C ILE A 209 -9.69 27.48 70.17
N ASP A 210 -10.00 27.16 68.92
CA ASP A 210 -11.34 27.37 68.35
C ASP A 210 -12.34 26.30 68.83
N TRP A 211 -11.92 25.03 68.79
CA TRP A 211 -12.76 23.91 69.19
C TRP A 211 -11.93 22.72 69.70
N VAL A 212 -12.49 21.99 70.67
CA VAL A 212 -11.87 20.80 71.27
C VAL A 212 -12.94 19.75 71.56
N ALA A 213 -12.68 18.50 71.17
CA ALA A 213 -13.50 17.35 71.53
C ALA A 213 -12.69 16.06 71.56
N ARG A 214 -13.31 15.00 72.09
CA ARG A 214 -12.80 13.63 71.96
C ARG A 214 -12.98 13.15 70.53
N ALA A 215 -11.93 12.56 69.96
CA ALA A 215 -11.95 11.91 68.66
C ALA A 215 -11.85 10.39 68.83
N GLY A 216 -12.57 9.65 67.99
CA GLY A 216 -12.61 8.18 68.01
C GLY A 216 -14.04 7.62 68.02
N PRO A 217 -14.20 6.31 67.76
CA PRO A 217 -15.49 5.66 67.85
C PRO A 217 -16.01 5.73 69.29
N ILE A 218 -17.28 6.16 69.43
CA ILE A 218 -17.98 6.16 70.71
C ILE A 218 -18.08 4.70 71.16
N ALA A 219 -17.41 4.36 72.27
CA ALA A 219 -17.53 3.06 72.93
C ALA A 219 -18.88 2.94 73.67
#